data_AF-A0A964LR90-F1
#
_entry.id   AF-A0A964LR90-F1
#
_cell.length_a   1.000
_cell.length_b   1.000
_cell.length_c   1.000
_cell.angle_alpha   90.00
_cell.angle_beta   90.00
_cell.angle_gamma   90.00
#
_symmetry.space_group_name_H-M   'P 1'
#
loop_
_entity.id
_entity.type
_entity.pdbx_description
1 polymer ?
#
loop_
_entity_poly.entity_id
_entity_poly.type
_entity_poly.pdbx_seq_one_letter_code
_entity_poly.pdbx_strand_id
1 'polypeptide(L)'
;MFWILSAVLFIFAAMFVLAPLGRNKQNSAFEQVALRKSANIALFQERCSELEAELAVGNLDQAQFDALLIELQQNLLADVDAAQSEANTSQPVAPVVTTPPRKLSAITAIPLMLILLMPLLAYSLYAHWGYLDDVALMGLFQRTVNNTGDAEEAQALIVELGGIVQEQDDLPWAWYFLAENFASLGMFNEAEIAYGQAATRLEDTPEKALVLGRVALAKYIIADLTMTPEILLVVEQARAINPNEISILQLLASDAEQKQDYRAAIDYWRLLIQSNPNSEQAQTLRANISAAQALLEADGQGAPPGPAIDVKLALGEGIELEADLRVFIAARNAEREGLPPLAATVLSVSDLPVTVRLDNSDAVGGFNLASADTIYISALISYTGSANPQSGDYRVISENFSPNGQHASIELVIDERIP
;
A
#
# COMPACT_ATOMS: atom_id res chain seq x y z
N MET A 1 13.63 -5.61 12.83
CA MET A 1 12.97 -4.66 13.77
C MET A 1 11.78 -5.28 14.50
N PHE A 2 10.84 -5.95 13.82
CA PHE A 2 9.65 -6.57 14.41
C PHE A 2 9.93 -7.46 15.64
N TRP A 3 10.86 -8.40 15.53
CA TRP A 3 11.21 -9.32 16.62
C TRP A 3 11.78 -8.62 17.86
N ILE A 4 12.59 -7.57 17.66
CA ILE A 4 13.18 -6.79 18.74
C ILE A 4 12.09 -6.04 19.51
N LEU A 5 11.17 -5.37 18.78
CA LEU A 5 10.04 -4.66 19.40
C LEU A 5 9.12 -5.62 20.15
N SER A 6 8.84 -6.78 19.58
CA SER A 6 8.00 -7.81 20.22
C SER A 6 8.66 -8.34 21.50
N ALA A 7 9.96 -8.58 21.49
CA ALA A 7 10.72 -9.01 22.67
C ALA A 7 10.71 -7.93 23.77
N VAL A 8 10.89 -6.66 23.40
CA VAL A 8 10.85 -5.53 24.36
C VAL A 8 9.47 -5.42 25.01
N LEU A 9 8.39 -5.45 24.21
CA LEU A 9 7.01 -5.43 24.72
C LEU A 9 6.71 -6.61 25.65
N PHE A 10 7.20 -7.80 25.30
CA PHE A 10 7.05 -8.98 26.14
C PHE A 10 7.77 -8.83 27.49
N ILE A 11 8.99 -8.29 27.50
CA ILE A 11 9.74 -8.01 28.74
C ILE A 11 8.97 -7.03 29.62
N PHE A 12 8.40 -5.97 29.03
CA PHE A 12 7.54 -5.03 29.76
C PHE A 12 6.31 -5.72 30.35
N ALA A 13 5.61 -6.56 29.58
CA ALA A 13 4.46 -7.31 30.05
C ALA A 13 4.81 -8.28 31.19
N ALA A 14 5.94 -9.00 31.07
CA ALA A 14 6.43 -9.90 32.12
C ALA A 14 6.76 -9.14 33.42
N MET A 15 7.29 -7.92 33.33
CA MET A 15 7.57 -7.07 34.50
C MET A 15 6.30 -6.73 35.28
N PHE A 16 5.18 -6.42 34.60
CA PHE A 16 3.89 -6.17 35.23
C PHE A 16 3.35 -7.37 35.99
N VAL A 17 3.61 -8.59 35.52
CA VAL A 17 3.18 -9.83 36.19
C VAL A 17 4.11 -10.21 37.34
N LEU A 18 5.42 -10.02 37.18
CA LEU A 18 6.43 -10.39 38.19
C LEU A 18 6.49 -9.42 39.39
N ALA A 19 6.23 -8.13 39.17
CA ALA A 19 6.27 -7.10 40.22
C ALA A 19 5.32 -7.36 41.42
N PRO A 20 4.01 -7.67 41.24
CA PRO A 20 3.12 -7.95 42.36
C PRO A 20 3.44 -9.27 43.08
N LEU A 21 4.00 -10.26 42.38
CA LEU A 21 4.41 -11.56 42.95
C LEU A 21 5.58 -11.41 43.94
N GLY A 22 6.46 -10.43 43.73
CA GLY A 22 7.56 -10.11 44.64
C GLY A 22 7.12 -9.34 45.90
N ARG A 23 6.14 -8.45 45.78
CA ARG A 23 5.68 -7.57 46.87
C ARG A 23 4.85 -8.30 47.94
N ASN A 24 4.13 -9.37 47.60
CA ASN A 24 3.19 -10.02 48.51
C ASN A 24 3.84 -10.86 49.64
N LYS A 25 5.18 -11.04 49.62
CA LYS A 25 5.91 -11.81 50.64
C LYS A 25 6.28 -11.03 51.90
N GLN A 26 6.28 -9.69 51.87
CA GLN A 26 6.75 -8.87 52.99
C GLN A 26 5.60 -8.28 53.85
N ASN A 27 4.45 -7.97 53.25
CA ASN A 27 3.36 -7.31 53.98
C ASN A 27 2.45 -8.27 54.76
N SER A 28 2.29 -9.51 54.27
CA SER A 28 1.33 -10.48 54.82
C SER A 28 1.61 -10.90 56.27
N ALA A 29 2.88 -10.95 56.69
CA ALA A 29 3.25 -11.40 58.03
C ALA A 29 3.09 -10.29 59.09
N PHE A 30 3.42 -9.04 58.75
CA PHE A 30 3.33 -7.91 59.67
C PHE A 30 1.87 -7.45 59.88
N GLU A 31 1.08 -7.46 58.81
CA GLU A 31 -0.31 -7.02 58.82
C GLU A 31 -1.23 -7.97 59.62
N GLN A 32 -1.00 -9.29 59.55
CA GLN A 32 -1.76 -10.27 60.33
C GLN A 32 -1.54 -10.18 61.85
N VAL A 33 -0.32 -9.88 62.30
CA VAL A 33 0.00 -9.72 63.73
C VAL A 33 -0.64 -8.44 64.28
N ALA A 34 -0.58 -7.35 63.51
CA ALA A 34 -1.19 -6.07 63.89
C ALA A 34 -2.73 -6.15 63.98
N LEU A 35 -3.38 -6.81 63.03
CA LEU A 35 -4.85 -7.01 63.00
C LEU A 35 -5.35 -7.91 64.13
N ARG A 36 -4.61 -8.95 64.51
CA ARG A 36 -5.00 -9.83 65.64
C ARG A 36 -4.90 -9.09 66.98
N LYS A 37 -3.87 -8.28 67.16
CA LYS A 37 -3.68 -7.48 68.38
C LYS A 37 -4.80 -6.46 68.57
N SER A 38 -5.24 -5.78 67.51
CA SER A 38 -6.34 -4.81 67.61
C SER A 38 -7.69 -5.49 67.89
N ALA A 39 -7.96 -6.65 67.29
CA ALA A 39 -9.18 -7.41 67.53
C ALA A 39 -9.28 -7.93 68.99
N ASN A 40 -8.19 -8.46 69.54
CA ASN A 40 -8.17 -8.98 70.91
C ASN A 40 -8.36 -7.87 71.97
N ILE A 41 -7.80 -6.68 71.73
CA ILE A 41 -8.00 -5.52 72.63
C ILE A 41 -9.45 -5.03 72.58
N ALA A 42 -10.09 -5.01 71.41
CA ALA A 42 -11.49 -4.60 71.29
C ALA A 42 -12.43 -5.56 72.03
N LEU A 43 -12.22 -6.87 71.90
CA LEU A 43 -12.99 -7.89 72.62
C LEU A 43 -12.83 -7.76 74.14
N PHE A 44 -11.62 -7.47 74.63
CA PHE A 44 -11.37 -7.24 76.04
C PHE A 44 -12.18 -6.04 76.58
N GLN A 45 -12.18 -4.93 75.84
CA GLN A 45 -12.94 -3.73 76.23
C GLN A 45 -14.44 -4.00 76.27
N GLU A 46 -14.97 -4.76 75.31
CA GLU A 46 -16.37 -5.18 75.29
C GLU A 46 -16.71 -5.99 76.55
N ARG A 47 -15.90 -7.02 76.87
CA ARG A 47 -16.12 -7.87 78.05
C ARG A 47 -16.00 -7.13 79.38
N CYS A 48 -15.09 -6.16 79.50
CA CYS A 48 -15.02 -5.29 80.68
C CYS A 48 -16.32 -4.50 80.87
N SER A 49 -16.85 -3.91 79.80
CA SER A 49 -18.10 -3.14 79.90
C SER A 49 -19.32 -4.00 80.21
N GLU A 50 -19.34 -5.25 79.75
CA GLU A 50 -20.35 -6.25 80.11
C GLU A 50 -20.31 -6.59 81.61
N LEU A 51 -19.12 -6.86 82.16
CA LEU A 51 -18.95 -7.14 83.59
C LEU A 51 -19.31 -5.94 84.48
N GLU A 52 -18.97 -4.72 84.05
CA GLU A 52 -19.35 -3.49 84.75
C GLU A 52 -20.88 -3.29 84.77
N ALA A 53 -21.56 -3.62 83.67
CA ALA A 53 -23.01 -3.56 83.59
C ALA A 53 -23.67 -4.59 84.52
N GLU A 54 -23.15 -5.82 84.58
CA GLU A 54 -23.65 -6.87 85.48
C GLU A 54 -23.46 -6.53 86.97
N LEU A 55 -22.34 -5.90 87.33
CA LEU A 55 -22.10 -5.35 88.67
C LEU A 55 -23.09 -4.22 89.01
N ALA A 56 -23.34 -3.31 88.06
CA ALA A 56 -24.27 -2.19 88.25
C ALA A 56 -25.73 -2.64 88.44
N VAL A 57 -26.12 -3.76 87.80
CA VAL A 57 -27.46 -4.36 87.93
C VAL A 57 -27.55 -5.27 89.18
N GLY A 58 -26.44 -5.52 89.87
CA GLY A 58 -26.37 -6.28 91.11
C GLY A 58 -26.35 -7.80 90.92
N ASN A 59 -26.08 -8.28 89.71
CA ASN A 59 -25.94 -9.71 89.41
C ASN A 59 -24.57 -10.26 89.84
N LEU A 60 -23.56 -9.39 89.91
CA LEU A 60 -22.23 -9.67 90.44
C LEU A 60 -21.99 -8.87 91.71
N ASP A 61 -21.26 -9.44 92.67
CA ASP A 61 -20.68 -8.67 93.76
C ASP A 61 -19.28 -8.12 93.39
N GLN A 62 -18.79 -7.16 94.17
CA GLN A 62 -17.50 -6.50 93.89
C GLN A 62 -16.32 -7.49 93.89
N ALA A 63 -16.34 -8.51 94.75
CA ALA A 63 -15.26 -9.48 94.85
C ALA A 63 -15.23 -10.43 93.64
N GLN A 64 -16.40 -10.81 93.13
CA GLN A 64 -16.56 -11.59 91.92
C GLN A 64 -16.16 -10.80 90.66
N PHE A 65 -16.54 -9.52 90.60
CA PHE A 65 -16.11 -8.63 89.52
C PHE A 65 -14.59 -8.51 89.47
N ASP A 66 -13.94 -8.24 90.61
CA ASP A 66 -12.48 -8.08 90.68
C ASP A 66 -11.76 -9.39 90.28
N ALA A 67 -12.29 -10.56 90.68
CA ALA A 67 -11.74 -11.86 90.30
C ALA A 67 -11.85 -12.13 88.78
N LEU A 68 -13.01 -11.86 88.18
CA LEU A 68 -13.24 -12.03 86.74
C LEU A 68 -12.43 -11.04 85.90
N LEU A 69 -12.25 -9.81 86.39
CA LEU A 69 -11.42 -8.81 85.73
C LEU A 69 -9.94 -9.24 85.70
N ILE A 70 -9.44 -9.80 86.79
CA ILE A 70 -8.06 -10.33 86.85
C ILE A 70 -7.89 -11.50 85.87
N GLU A 71 -8.85 -12.42 85.79
CA GLU A 71 -8.81 -13.52 84.84
C GLU A 71 -8.82 -13.03 83.38
N LEU A 72 -9.67 -12.04 83.07
CA LEU A 72 -9.73 -11.43 81.75
C LEU A 72 -8.40 -10.74 81.37
N GLN A 73 -7.77 -10.03 82.31
CA GLN A 73 -6.45 -9.39 82.12
C GLN A 73 -5.34 -10.41 81.90
N GLN A 74 -5.36 -11.53 82.64
CA GLN A 74 -4.39 -12.61 82.46
C GLN A 74 -4.53 -13.28 81.10
N ASN A 75 -5.76 -13.53 80.64
CA ASN A 75 -6.02 -14.06 79.29
C ASN A 75 -5.53 -13.12 78.19
N LEU A 76 -5.78 -11.81 78.31
CA LEU A 76 -5.27 -10.83 77.34
C LEU A 76 -3.73 -10.81 77.31
N LEU A 77 -3.08 -10.88 78.47
CA LEU A 77 -1.62 -10.89 78.56
C LEU A 77 -1.03 -12.15 77.91
N ALA A 78 -1.64 -13.31 78.16
CA ALA A 78 -1.24 -14.58 77.55
C ALA A 78 -1.39 -14.57 76.02
N ASP A 79 -2.47 -13.98 75.49
CA ASP A 79 -2.69 -13.86 74.04
C ASP A 79 -1.71 -12.88 73.36
N VAL A 80 -1.32 -11.80 74.06
CA VAL A 80 -0.32 -10.84 73.56
C VAL A 80 1.09 -11.43 73.59
N ASP A 81 1.43 -12.21 74.62
CA ASP A 81 2.72 -12.90 74.74
C ASP A 81 2.86 -14.05 73.73
N ALA A 82 1.76 -14.77 73.45
CA ALA A 82 1.71 -15.76 72.37
C ALA A 82 1.93 -15.12 70.98
N ALA A 83 1.29 -13.97 70.73
CA ALA A 83 1.49 -13.21 69.50
C ALA A 83 2.91 -12.60 69.39
N GLN A 84 3.53 -12.19 70.50
CA GLN A 84 4.93 -11.75 70.53
C GLN A 84 5.93 -12.89 70.39
N SER A 85 5.63 -14.09 70.89
CA SER A 85 6.48 -15.29 70.72
C SER A 85 6.48 -15.80 69.28
N GLU A 86 5.35 -15.70 68.57
CA GLU A 86 5.30 -15.96 67.12
C GLU A 86 6.06 -14.89 66.31
N ALA A 87 6.03 -13.61 66.71
CA ALA A 87 6.77 -12.54 66.05
C ALA A 87 8.30 -12.59 66.32
N ASN A 88 8.72 -13.04 67.51
CA ASN A 88 10.13 -13.14 67.91
C ASN A 88 10.83 -14.45 67.50
N THR A 89 10.11 -15.39 66.86
CA THR A 89 10.73 -16.56 66.19
C THR A 89 11.29 -16.20 64.80
N SER A 90 11.39 -14.91 64.47
CA SER A 90 12.19 -14.40 63.35
C SER A 90 13.54 -13.87 63.85
N GLN A 91 14.40 -14.75 64.36
CA GLN A 91 15.83 -14.45 64.46
C GLN A 91 16.54 -14.76 63.13
N PRO A 92 17.47 -13.89 62.66
CA PRO A 92 18.27 -14.13 61.47
C PRO A 92 19.38 -15.15 61.79
N VAL A 93 19.22 -16.39 61.36
CA VAL A 93 20.30 -17.39 61.40
C VAL A 93 21.09 -17.32 60.09
N ALA A 94 22.42 -17.24 60.21
CA ALA A 94 23.40 -17.30 59.12
C ALA A 94 23.21 -18.54 58.21
N PRO A 95 23.68 -18.53 56.95
CA PRO A 95 23.21 -19.43 55.91
C PRO A 95 23.76 -20.84 56.10
N VAL A 96 22.90 -21.78 56.51
CA VAL A 96 23.16 -23.20 56.32
C VAL A 96 22.41 -23.63 55.07
N VAL A 97 23.19 -23.96 54.05
CA VAL A 97 22.74 -24.56 52.79
C VAL A 97 22.13 -25.92 53.10
N THR A 98 20.80 -26.00 53.17
CA THR A 98 20.00 -27.19 52.82
C THR A 98 18.53 -26.78 52.71
N THR A 99 18.17 -26.17 51.57
CA THR A 99 16.77 -25.94 51.21
C THR A 99 16.15 -27.25 50.72
N PRO A 100 15.09 -27.81 51.34
CA PRO A 100 14.21 -28.73 50.64
C PRO A 100 13.49 -27.95 49.52
N PRO A 101 13.14 -28.58 48.38
CA PRO A 101 12.55 -27.85 47.26
C PRO A 101 11.22 -27.25 47.68
N ARG A 102 11.19 -25.93 47.78
CA ARG A 102 10.03 -25.09 48.08
C ARG A 102 9.03 -25.31 46.94
N LYS A 103 8.00 -26.15 47.16
CA LYS A 103 6.92 -26.33 46.19
C LYS A 103 6.32 -24.95 45.89
N LEU A 104 6.50 -24.48 44.65
CA LEU A 104 5.88 -23.24 44.17
C LEU A 104 4.36 -23.40 44.40
N SER A 105 3.77 -22.54 45.23
CA SER A 105 2.32 -22.48 45.35
C SER A 105 1.73 -22.29 43.96
N ALA A 106 0.61 -22.95 43.65
CA ALA A 106 -0.05 -22.89 42.34
C ALA A 106 -0.24 -21.44 41.86
N ILE A 107 -0.46 -20.50 42.79
CA ILE A 107 -0.63 -19.05 42.56
C ILE A 107 0.64 -18.40 41.94
N THR A 108 1.84 -18.93 42.23
CA THR A 108 3.12 -18.45 41.69
C THR A 108 3.61 -19.28 40.51
N ALA A 109 3.27 -20.57 40.45
CA ALA A 109 3.71 -21.47 39.39
C ALA A 109 2.98 -21.18 38.06
N ILE A 110 1.67 -20.90 38.11
CA ILE A 110 0.84 -20.65 36.92
C ILE A 110 1.30 -19.41 36.12
N PRO A 111 1.49 -18.21 36.71
CA PRO A 111 1.93 -17.03 35.94
C PRO A 111 3.34 -17.19 35.40
N LEU A 112 4.25 -17.83 36.15
CA LEU A 112 5.62 -18.09 35.70
C LEU A 112 5.64 -19.08 34.53
N MET A 113 4.82 -20.13 34.59
CA MET A 113 4.63 -21.08 33.51
C MET A 113 4.03 -20.39 32.28
N LEU A 114 3.04 -19.51 32.46
CA LEU A 114 2.45 -18.73 31.35
C LEU A 114 3.48 -17.81 30.69
N ILE A 115 4.28 -17.06 31.46
CA ILE A 115 5.36 -16.23 30.89
C ILE A 115 6.34 -17.09 30.09
N LEU A 116 6.69 -18.29 30.56
CA LEU A 116 7.61 -19.15 29.83
C LEU A 116 6.96 -19.77 28.58
N LEU A 117 5.70 -20.21 28.67
CA LEU A 117 5.02 -20.93 27.61
C LEU A 117 4.48 -20.01 26.51
N MET A 118 4.10 -18.78 26.86
CA MET A 118 3.51 -17.80 25.95
C MET A 118 4.39 -17.49 24.72
N PRO A 119 5.69 -17.17 24.83
CA PRO A 119 6.51 -16.90 23.64
C PRO A 119 6.69 -18.13 22.76
N LEU A 120 6.79 -19.33 23.36
CA LEU A 120 6.87 -20.59 22.60
C LEU A 120 5.56 -20.84 21.84
N LEU A 121 4.42 -20.65 22.49
CA LEU A 121 3.10 -20.82 21.88
C LEU A 121 2.85 -19.77 20.79
N ALA A 122 3.20 -18.51 21.05
CA ALA A 122 3.07 -17.43 20.08
C ALA A 122 3.96 -17.67 18.85
N TYR A 123 5.22 -18.07 19.05
CA TYR A 123 6.10 -18.44 17.95
C TYR A 123 5.57 -19.64 17.16
N SER A 124 5.10 -20.69 17.84
CA SER A 124 4.55 -21.88 17.18
C SER A 124 3.28 -21.57 16.36
N LEU A 125 2.36 -20.76 16.90
CA LEU A 125 1.17 -20.34 16.17
C LEU A 125 1.53 -19.44 14.99
N TYR A 126 2.49 -18.53 15.16
CA TYR A 126 2.94 -17.67 14.08
C TYR A 126 3.75 -18.43 13.01
N ALA A 127 4.49 -19.48 13.37
CA ALA A 127 5.16 -20.34 12.40
C ALA A 127 4.16 -21.18 11.60
N HIS A 128 3.00 -21.53 12.17
CA HIS A 128 2.00 -22.35 11.49
C HIS A 128 0.95 -21.54 10.69
N TRP A 129 0.60 -20.34 11.18
CA TRP A 129 -0.45 -19.49 10.58
C TRP A 129 0.04 -18.11 10.14
N GLY A 130 1.29 -17.77 10.44
CA GLY A 130 1.89 -16.51 10.03
C GLY A 130 2.49 -16.59 8.63
N TYR A 131 2.69 -15.42 8.06
CA TYR A 131 3.17 -15.21 6.69
C TYR A 131 4.69 -15.03 6.66
N LEU A 132 5.44 -15.83 7.44
CA LEU A 132 6.90 -15.69 7.55
C LEU A 132 7.59 -15.91 6.20
N ASP A 133 7.16 -16.95 5.49
CA ASP A 133 7.71 -17.31 4.19
C ASP A 133 7.33 -16.28 3.12
N ASP A 134 6.10 -15.74 3.18
CA ASP A 134 5.67 -14.68 2.25
C ASP A 134 6.44 -13.37 2.44
N VAL A 135 6.78 -13.01 3.69
CA VAL A 135 7.61 -11.83 3.97
C VAL A 135 9.04 -12.04 3.47
N ALA A 136 9.60 -13.23 3.64
CA ALA A 136 10.90 -13.57 3.09
C ALA A 136 10.89 -13.51 1.55
N LEU A 137 9.85 -14.06 0.93
CA LEU A 137 9.63 -14.05 -0.52
C LEU A 137 9.50 -12.61 -1.06
N MET A 138 8.76 -11.75 -0.37
CA MET A 138 8.67 -10.33 -0.72
C MET A 138 10.04 -9.63 -0.68
N GLY A 139 10.92 -10.03 0.24
CA GLY A 139 12.31 -9.57 0.28
C GLY A 139 13.09 -9.92 -0.99
N LEU A 140 12.87 -11.12 -1.54
CA LEU A 140 13.49 -11.55 -2.82
C LEU A 140 12.93 -10.79 -4.01
N PHE A 141 11.63 -10.50 -4.01
CA PHE A 141 11.01 -9.69 -5.06
C PHE A 141 11.57 -8.27 -5.06
N GLN A 142 11.72 -7.67 -3.88
CA GLN A 142 12.31 -6.34 -3.76
C GLN A 142 13.78 -6.32 -4.18
N ARG A 143 14.56 -7.35 -3.85
CA ARG A 143 15.94 -7.51 -4.36
C ARG A 143 15.96 -7.59 -5.90
N THR A 144 15.06 -8.37 -6.50
CA THR A 144 14.90 -8.47 -7.97
C THR A 144 14.59 -7.12 -8.62
N VAL A 145 13.71 -6.31 -8.01
CA VAL A 145 13.40 -4.98 -8.57
C VAL A 145 14.61 -4.03 -8.45
N ASN A 146 15.39 -4.15 -7.38
CA ASN A 146 16.49 -3.22 -7.08
C ASN A 146 17.82 -3.59 -7.72
N ASN A 147 18.02 -4.83 -8.18
CA ASN A 147 19.29 -5.34 -8.70
C ASN A 147 19.61 -4.90 -10.15
N THR A 148 19.18 -3.71 -10.55
CA THR A 148 19.31 -3.23 -11.94
C THR A 148 20.78 -3.21 -12.39
N GLY A 149 21.11 -4.08 -13.36
CA GLY A 149 22.46 -4.18 -13.92
C GLY A 149 23.45 -4.98 -13.06
N ASP A 150 23.00 -5.63 -11.98
CA ASP A 150 23.82 -6.50 -11.14
C ASP A 150 23.64 -7.97 -11.54
N ALA A 151 24.55 -8.45 -12.39
CA ALA A 151 24.49 -9.81 -12.92
C ALA A 151 24.81 -10.88 -11.85
N GLU A 152 25.59 -10.56 -10.82
CA GLU A 152 25.90 -11.51 -9.75
C GLU A 152 24.69 -11.70 -8.84
N GLU A 153 24.03 -10.61 -8.47
CA GLU A 153 22.80 -10.65 -7.67
C GLU A 153 21.66 -11.34 -8.42
N ALA A 154 21.51 -11.10 -9.73
CA ALA A 154 20.51 -11.78 -10.55
C ALA A 154 20.74 -13.31 -10.58
N GLN A 155 22.00 -13.77 -10.68
CA GLN A 155 22.33 -15.20 -10.60
C GLN A 155 22.02 -15.80 -9.22
N ALA A 156 22.32 -15.07 -8.14
CA ALA A 156 21.98 -15.52 -6.79
C ALA A 156 20.47 -15.67 -6.61
N LEU A 157 19.69 -14.68 -7.08
CA LEU A 157 18.23 -14.72 -7.03
C LEU A 157 17.62 -15.82 -7.90
N ILE A 158 18.21 -16.14 -9.04
CA ILE A 158 17.80 -17.31 -9.85
C ILE A 158 17.91 -18.60 -9.05
N VAL A 159 19.01 -18.78 -8.31
CA VAL A 159 19.20 -19.98 -7.48
C VAL A 159 18.20 -20.01 -6.32
N GLU A 160 18.03 -18.89 -5.60
CA GLU A 160 17.12 -18.78 -4.46
C GLU A 160 15.64 -18.99 -4.88
N LEU A 161 15.16 -18.22 -5.86
CA LEU A 161 13.79 -18.34 -6.38
C LEU A 161 13.56 -19.67 -7.09
N GLY A 162 14.57 -20.19 -7.79
CA GLY A 162 14.53 -21.51 -8.41
C GLY A 162 14.33 -22.65 -7.40
N GLY A 163 14.98 -22.57 -6.23
CA GLY A 163 14.74 -23.51 -5.13
C GLY A 163 13.32 -23.41 -4.60
N ILE A 164 12.81 -22.19 -4.40
CA ILE A 164 11.45 -21.96 -3.90
C ILE A 164 10.39 -22.56 -4.84
N VAL A 165 10.47 -22.29 -6.14
CA VAL A 165 9.47 -22.80 -7.09
C VAL A 165 9.58 -24.31 -7.35
N GLN A 166 10.71 -24.94 -6.99
CA GLN A 166 10.86 -26.40 -7.00
C GLN A 166 10.18 -27.05 -5.78
N GLU A 167 10.22 -26.39 -4.62
CA GLU A 167 9.59 -26.87 -3.40
C GLU A 167 8.09 -26.57 -3.37
N GLN A 168 7.70 -25.38 -3.81
CA GLN A 168 6.33 -24.86 -3.84
C GLN A 168 6.03 -24.36 -5.25
N ASP A 169 5.44 -25.24 -6.06
CA ASP A 169 5.25 -24.93 -7.47
C ASP A 169 4.09 -23.96 -7.72
N ASP A 170 3.16 -23.77 -6.79
CA ASP A 170 1.91 -23.03 -6.93
C ASP A 170 2.02 -21.50 -6.74
N LEU A 171 3.23 -20.97 -6.62
CA LEU A 171 3.51 -19.55 -6.37
C LEU A 171 3.74 -18.76 -7.68
N PRO A 172 2.71 -18.12 -8.29
CA PRO A 172 2.85 -17.47 -9.60
C PRO A 172 3.88 -16.34 -9.60
N TRP A 173 3.93 -15.54 -8.53
CA TRP A 173 4.86 -14.42 -8.44
C TRP A 173 6.32 -14.86 -8.27
N ALA A 174 6.57 -16.00 -7.61
CA ALA A 174 7.92 -16.55 -7.53
C ALA A 174 8.44 -16.94 -8.93
N TRP A 175 7.60 -17.56 -9.76
CA TRP A 175 7.90 -17.82 -11.16
C TRP A 175 8.12 -16.53 -11.97
N TYR A 176 7.30 -15.51 -11.74
CA TYR A 176 7.43 -14.22 -12.42
C TYR A 176 8.79 -13.55 -12.11
N PHE A 177 9.14 -13.42 -10.83
CA PHE A 177 10.40 -12.79 -10.45
C PHE A 177 11.63 -13.65 -10.79
N LEU A 178 11.49 -14.98 -10.83
CA LEU A 178 12.51 -15.85 -11.41
C LEU A 178 12.75 -15.50 -12.89
N ALA A 179 11.66 -15.32 -13.65
CA ALA A 179 11.73 -14.93 -15.05
C ALA A 179 12.34 -13.53 -15.26
N GLU A 180 12.02 -12.55 -14.41
CA GLU A 180 12.65 -11.21 -14.45
C GLU A 180 14.17 -11.29 -14.30
N ASN A 181 14.68 -12.15 -13.40
CA ASN A 181 16.13 -12.33 -13.24
C ASN A 181 16.76 -13.06 -14.43
N PHE A 182 16.07 -14.03 -15.06
CA PHE A 182 16.55 -14.61 -16.32
C PHE A 182 16.59 -13.57 -17.44
N ALA A 183 15.54 -12.75 -17.56
CA ALA A 183 15.44 -11.72 -18.59
C ALA A 183 16.51 -10.64 -18.41
N SER A 184 16.85 -10.25 -17.17
CA SER A 184 17.91 -9.26 -16.90
C SER A 184 19.31 -9.74 -17.32
N LEU A 185 19.53 -11.05 -17.35
CA LEU A 185 20.74 -11.69 -17.87
C LEU A 185 20.69 -11.99 -19.38
N GLY A 186 19.59 -11.66 -20.06
CA GLY A 186 19.36 -11.96 -21.47
C GLY A 186 19.04 -13.45 -21.75
N MET A 187 18.75 -14.23 -20.71
CA MET A 187 18.36 -15.64 -20.81
C MET A 187 16.87 -15.76 -21.17
N PHE A 188 16.51 -15.28 -22.36
CA PHE A 188 15.10 -15.14 -22.74
C PHE A 188 14.36 -16.47 -22.91
N ASN A 189 15.05 -17.57 -23.25
CA ASN A 189 14.42 -18.90 -23.34
C ASN A 189 13.94 -19.36 -21.97
N GLU A 190 14.77 -19.23 -20.95
CA GLU A 190 14.46 -19.57 -19.57
C GLU A 190 13.41 -18.61 -18.98
N ALA A 191 13.53 -17.32 -19.29
CA ALA A 191 12.56 -16.32 -18.87
C ALA A 191 11.16 -16.62 -19.44
N GLU A 192 11.06 -16.95 -20.72
CA GLU A 192 9.78 -17.29 -21.37
C GLU A 192 9.09 -18.46 -20.67
N ILE A 193 9.84 -19.54 -20.39
CA ILE A 193 9.32 -20.70 -19.67
C ILE A 193 8.81 -20.30 -18.28
N ALA A 194 9.60 -19.53 -17.52
CA ALA A 194 9.23 -19.12 -16.17
C ALA A 194 8.03 -18.15 -16.15
N TYR A 195 7.96 -17.19 -17.07
CA TYR A 195 6.76 -16.35 -17.24
C TYR A 195 5.53 -17.19 -17.62
N GLY A 196 5.70 -18.20 -18.47
CA GLY A 196 4.64 -19.14 -18.81
C GLY A 196 4.12 -19.90 -17.59
N GLN A 197 5.03 -20.40 -16.74
CA GLN A 197 4.67 -21.03 -15.46
C GLN A 197 3.90 -20.06 -14.55
N ALA A 198 4.33 -18.80 -14.45
CA ALA A 198 3.62 -17.77 -13.71
C ALA A 198 2.19 -17.56 -14.27
N ALA A 199 2.04 -17.37 -15.58
CA ALA A 199 0.76 -17.11 -16.22
C ALA A 199 -0.24 -18.27 -16.04
N THR A 200 0.21 -19.53 -16.12
CA THR A 200 -0.66 -20.71 -15.94
C THR A 200 -1.24 -20.85 -14.54
N ARG A 201 -0.62 -20.21 -13.53
CA ARG A 201 -1.02 -20.26 -12.12
C ARG A 201 -1.81 -19.04 -11.67
N LEU A 202 -1.94 -18.03 -12.54
CA LEU A 202 -2.78 -16.87 -12.29
C LEU A 202 -4.20 -17.11 -12.79
N GLU A 203 -5.15 -16.57 -12.04
CA GLU A 203 -6.54 -16.41 -12.47
C GLU A 203 -6.64 -15.38 -13.61
N ASP A 204 -7.76 -15.33 -14.33
CA ASP A 204 -7.97 -14.41 -15.47
C ASP A 204 -8.25 -12.97 -14.99
N THR A 205 -7.27 -12.38 -14.31
CA THR A 205 -7.24 -11.01 -13.81
C THR A 205 -6.25 -10.15 -14.61
N PRO A 206 -6.28 -8.82 -14.51
CA PRO A 206 -5.34 -7.95 -15.21
C PRO A 206 -3.86 -8.29 -14.98
N GLU A 207 -3.52 -8.83 -13.80
CA GLU A 207 -2.17 -9.32 -13.47
C GLU A 207 -1.73 -10.44 -14.42
N LYS A 208 -2.61 -11.38 -14.77
CA LYS A 208 -2.30 -12.42 -15.75
C LYS A 208 -2.07 -11.85 -17.14
N ALA A 209 -2.84 -10.85 -17.55
CA ALA A 209 -2.63 -10.18 -18.83
C ALA A 209 -1.23 -9.53 -18.89
N LEU A 210 -0.79 -8.89 -17.80
CA LEU A 210 0.57 -8.36 -17.67
C LEU A 210 1.62 -9.45 -17.82
N VAL A 211 1.47 -10.59 -17.12
CA VAL A 211 2.42 -11.70 -17.24
C VAL A 211 2.42 -12.31 -18.65
N LEU A 212 1.25 -12.48 -19.27
CA LEU A 212 1.15 -12.93 -20.67
C LEU A 212 1.83 -11.93 -21.63
N GLY A 213 1.78 -10.63 -21.33
CA GLY A 213 2.57 -9.61 -22.02
C GLY A 213 4.07 -9.86 -21.97
N ARG A 214 4.59 -10.26 -20.79
CA ARG A 214 6.00 -10.68 -20.64
C ARG A 214 6.32 -11.97 -21.41
N VAL A 215 5.42 -12.96 -21.39
CA VAL A 215 5.56 -14.18 -22.21
C VAL A 215 5.66 -13.82 -23.70
N ALA A 216 4.73 -13.01 -24.20
CA ALA A 216 4.71 -12.60 -25.60
C ALA A 216 5.98 -11.84 -26.00
N LEU A 217 6.44 -10.91 -25.14
CA LEU A 217 7.68 -10.16 -25.36
C LEU A 217 8.90 -11.08 -25.41
N ALA A 218 9.04 -12.01 -24.45
CA ALA A 218 10.15 -12.95 -24.43
C ALA A 218 10.16 -13.83 -25.68
N LYS A 219 9.01 -14.37 -26.09
CA LYS A 219 8.88 -15.13 -27.35
C LYS A 219 9.24 -14.29 -28.58
N TYR A 220 8.82 -13.03 -28.62
CA TYR A 220 9.13 -12.12 -29.71
C TYR A 220 10.63 -11.83 -29.83
N ILE A 221 11.32 -11.65 -28.70
CA ILE A 221 12.77 -11.48 -28.66
C ILE A 221 13.48 -12.75 -29.14
N ILE A 222 13.04 -13.93 -28.69
CA ILE A 222 13.58 -15.23 -29.15
C ILE A 222 13.36 -15.42 -30.67
N ALA A 223 12.26 -14.92 -31.21
CA ALA A 223 11.91 -14.98 -32.62
C ALA A 223 12.52 -13.85 -33.46
N ASP A 224 13.64 -13.26 -33.04
CA ASP A 224 14.35 -12.18 -33.73
C ASP A 224 13.44 -10.99 -34.09
N LEU A 225 12.56 -10.61 -33.16
CA LEU A 225 11.58 -9.52 -33.33
C LEU A 225 10.63 -9.77 -34.52
N THR A 226 10.20 -11.02 -34.69
CA THR A 226 9.21 -11.40 -35.70
C THR A 226 7.95 -11.93 -35.02
N MET A 227 6.79 -11.41 -35.43
CA MET A 227 5.50 -11.88 -34.91
C MET A 227 5.14 -13.24 -35.51
N THR A 228 5.10 -14.28 -34.67
CA THR A 228 4.73 -15.64 -35.08
C THR A 228 3.28 -15.98 -34.66
N PRO A 229 2.66 -17.02 -35.26
CA PRO A 229 1.34 -17.48 -34.84
C PRO A 229 1.26 -17.86 -33.36
N GLU A 230 2.32 -18.44 -32.78
CA GLU A 230 2.33 -18.77 -31.35
C GLU A 230 2.30 -17.53 -30.46
N ILE A 231 2.99 -16.45 -30.87
CA ILE A 231 2.98 -15.17 -30.14
C ILE A 231 1.59 -14.54 -30.22
N LEU A 232 0.96 -14.57 -31.40
CA LEU A 232 -0.39 -14.03 -31.58
C LEU A 232 -1.41 -14.70 -30.67
N LEU A 233 -1.32 -16.01 -30.44
CA LEU A 233 -2.21 -16.70 -29.50
C LEU A 233 -2.07 -16.16 -28.06
N VAL A 234 -0.84 -15.92 -27.60
CA VAL A 234 -0.58 -15.33 -26.28
C VAL A 234 -1.11 -13.90 -26.22
N VAL A 235 -0.91 -13.12 -27.29
CA VAL A 235 -1.41 -11.75 -27.42
C VAL A 235 -2.94 -11.71 -27.36
N GLU A 236 -3.62 -12.59 -28.10
CA GLU A 236 -5.08 -12.69 -28.09
C GLU A 236 -5.60 -13.07 -26.70
N GLN A 237 -4.95 -14.03 -26.03
CA GLN A 237 -5.30 -14.41 -24.66
C GLN A 237 -5.15 -13.23 -23.68
N ALA A 238 -4.04 -12.49 -23.75
CA ALA A 238 -3.81 -11.33 -22.90
C ALA A 238 -4.88 -10.25 -23.14
N ARG A 239 -5.22 -9.97 -24.41
CA ARG A 239 -6.22 -8.97 -24.78
C ARG A 239 -7.64 -9.35 -24.41
N ALA A 240 -7.95 -10.65 -24.37
CA ALA A 240 -9.25 -11.12 -23.89
C ALA A 240 -9.46 -10.79 -22.40
N ILE A 241 -8.36 -10.74 -21.62
CA ILE A 241 -8.37 -10.41 -20.19
C ILE A 241 -8.28 -8.90 -19.98
N ASN A 242 -7.27 -8.25 -20.59
CA ASN A 242 -7.06 -6.81 -20.53
C ASN A 242 -6.71 -6.25 -21.92
N PRO A 243 -7.69 -5.66 -22.64
CA PRO A 243 -7.46 -5.06 -23.95
C PRO A 243 -6.47 -3.90 -23.97
N ASN A 244 -6.24 -3.26 -22.81
CA ASN A 244 -5.40 -2.08 -22.66
C ASN A 244 -4.03 -2.39 -22.03
N GLU A 245 -3.62 -3.66 -22.03
CA GLU A 245 -2.32 -4.07 -21.51
C GLU A 245 -1.19 -3.44 -22.34
N ILE A 246 -0.37 -2.60 -21.69
CA ILE A 246 0.58 -1.71 -22.35
C ILE A 246 1.61 -2.49 -23.16
N SER A 247 2.17 -3.56 -22.59
CA SER A 247 3.19 -4.39 -23.22
C SER A 247 2.68 -5.05 -24.51
N ILE A 248 1.43 -5.48 -24.52
CA ILE A 248 0.77 -6.07 -25.69
C ILE A 248 0.51 -5.03 -26.77
N LEU A 249 0.01 -3.84 -26.38
CA LEU A 249 -0.20 -2.73 -27.31
C LEU A 249 1.11 -2.28 -27.98
N GLN A 250 2.22 -2.25 -27.23
CA GLN A 250 3.55 -1.96 -27.78
C GLN A 250 3.96 -3.00 -28.82
N LEU A 251 3.81 -4.28 -28.50
CA LEU A 251 4.18 -5.36 -29.40
C LEU A 251 3.36 -5.35 -30.70
N LEU A 252 2.06 -5.11 -30.60
CA LEU A 252 1.17 -4.98 -31.76
C LEU A 252 1.49 -3.74 -32.61
N ALA A 253 1.83 -2.63 -31.96
CA ALA A 253 2.23 -1.42 -32.67
C ALA A 253 3.52 -1.64 -33.47
N SER A 254 4.52 -2.28 -32.87
CA SER A 254 5.78 -2.61 -33.54
C SER A 254 5.61 -3.59 -34.69
N ASP A 255 4.79 -4.63 -34.53
CA ASP A 255 4.49 -5.58 -35.62
C ASP A 255 3.75 -4.89 -36.78
N ALA A 256 2.77 -4.03 -36.47
CA ALA A 256 2.05 -3.26 -37.48
C ALA A 256 2.99 -2.30 -38.24
N GLU A 257 3.87 -1.59 -37.53
CA GLU A 257 4.89 -0.72 -38.13
C GLU A 257 5.85 -1.49 -39.05
N GLN A 258 6.35 -2.64 -38.59
CA GLN A 258 7.26 -3.50 -39.38
C GLN A 258 6.60 -4.01 -40.66
N LYS A 259 5.29 -4.32 -40.61
CA LYS A 259 4.48 -4.72 -41.77
C LYS A 259 4.04 -3.54 -42.65
N GLN A 260 4.42 -2.31 -42.29
CA GLN A 260 3.97 -1.07 -42.93
C GLN A 260 2.44 -0.89 -42.87
N ASP A 261 1.76 -1.57 -41.95
CA ASP A 261 0.36 -1.31 -41.62
C ASP A 261 0.28 -0.11 -40.67
N TYR A 262 0.62 1.05 -41.23
CA TYR A 262 0.65 2.31 -40.49
C TYR A 262 -0.70 2.67 -39.88
N ARG A 263 -1.81 2.18 -40.46
CA ARG A 263 -3.14 2.41 -39.92
C ARG A 263 -3.32 1.72 -38.58
N ALA A 264 -3.03 0.42 -38.51
CA ALA A 264 -3.08 -0.33 -37.26
C ALA A 264 -2.07 0.21 -36.24
N ALA A 265 -0.85 0.56 -36.68
CA ALA A 265 0.17 1.13 -35.80
C ALA A 265 -0.29 2.43 -35.12
N ILE A 266 -0.90 3.35 -35.87
CA ILE A 266 -1.47 4.60 -35.34
C ILE A 266 -2.53 4.33 -34.27
N ASP A 267 -3.43 3.37 -34.51
CA ASP A 267 -4.49 3.04 -33.56
C ASP A 267 -3.90 2.52 -32.23
N TYR A 268 -2.88 1.66 -32.27
CA TYR A 268 -2.20 1.19 -31.07
C TYR A 268 -1.40 2.29 -30.36
N TRP A 269 -0.68 3.14 -31.10
CA TRP A 269 0.05 4.27 -30.52
C TRP A 269 -0.88 5.25 -29.81
N ARG A 270 -2.09 5.48 -30.33
CA ARG A 270 -3.11 6.31 -29.66
C ARG A 270 -3.55 5.72 -28.34
N LEU A 271 -3.79 4.40 -28.28
CA LEU A 271 -4.13 3.71 -27.03
C LEU A 271 -2.97 3.81 -26.02
N LEU A 272 -1.72 3.68 -26.48
CA LEU A 272 -0.54 3.85 -25.63
C LEU A 272 -0.45 5.28 -25.07
N ILE A 273 -0.70 6.30 -25.88
CA ILE A 273 -0.72 7.71 -25.45
C ILE A 273 -1.76 7.94 -24.35
N GLN A 274 -2.94 7.31 -24.44
CA GLN A 274 -4.01 7.48 -23.45
C GLN A 274 -3.60 7.05 -22.04
N SER A 275 -2.71 6.06 -21.92
CA SER A 275 -2.25 5.57 -20.60
C SER A 275 -1.39 6.61 -19.85
N ASN A 276 -0.54 7.36 -20.56
CA ASN A 276 0.25 8.44 -20.00
C ASN A 276 0.50 9.58 -21.01
N PRO A 277 -0.48 10.48 -21.21
CA PRO A 277 -0.43 11.48 -22.29
C PRO A 277 0.71 12.50 -22.18
N ASN A 278 1.23 12.72 -20.98
CA ASN A 278 2.24 13.74 -20.70
C ASN A 278 3.68 13.19 -20.66
N SER A 279 3.86 11.89 -20.91
CA SER A 279 5.19 11.26 -20.93
C SER A 279 6.01 11.64 -22.17
N GLU A 280 7.34 11.56 -22.06
CA GLU A 280 8.25 11.66 -23.22
C GLU A 280 7.94 10.59 -24.29
N GLN A 281 7.52 9.40 -23.85
CA GLN A 281 7.07 8.34 -24.75
C GLN A 281 5.85 8.80 -25.56
N ALA A 282 4.86 9.43 -24.94
CA ALA A 282 3.70 9.96 -25.66
C ALA A 282 4.08 11.05 -26.67
N GLN A 283 5.10 11.87 -26.40
CA GLN A 283 5.61 12.84 -27.39
C GLN A 283 6.23 12.14 -28.59
N THR A 284 7.05 11.10 -28.34
CA THR A 284 7.65 10.27 -29.40
C THR A 284 6.58 9.58 -30.24
N LEU A 285 5.56 9.00 -29.60
CA LEU A 285 4.46 8.33 -30.29
C LEU A 285 3.63 9.30 -31.16
N ARG A 286 3.42 10.55 -30.71
CA ARG A 286 2.77 11.56 -31.56
C ARG A 286 3.58 11.88 -32.82
N ALA A 287 4.91 11.96 -32.70
CA ALA A 287 5.78 12.15 -33.85
C ALA A 287 5.76 10.94 -34.80
N ASN A 288 5.71 9.72 -34.27
CA ASN A 288 5.57 8.50 -35.08
C ASN A 288 4.22 8.48 -35.82
N ILE A 289 3.13 8.89 -35.16
CA ILE A 289 1.80 9.01 -35.77
C ILE A 289 1.84 10.01 -36.93
N SER A 290 2.43 11.20 -36.76
CA SER A 290 2.47 12.21 -37.83
C SER A 290 3.30 11.74 -39.02
N ALA A 291 4.44 11.08 -38.77
CA ALA A 291 5.27 10.50 -39.83
C ALA A 291 4.54 9.38 -40.59
N ALA A 292 3.87 8.48 -39.88
CA ALA A 292 3.10 7.39 -40.46
C ALA A 292 1.91 7.89 -41.30
N GLN A 293 1.26 8.97 -40.87
CA GLN A 293 0.18 9.61 -41.64
C GLN A 293 0.70 10.23 -42.93
N ALA A 294 1.83 10.93 -42.90
CA ALA A 294 2.44 11.48 -44.10
C ALA A 294 2.79 10.38 -45.13
N LEU A 295 3.22 9.20 -44.67
CA LEU A 295 3.47 8.04 -45.53
C LEU A 295 2.17 7.50 -46.15
N LEU A 296 1.10 7.37 -45.37
CA LEU A 296 -0.21 6.94 -45.87
C LEU A 296 -0.74 7.91 -46.93
N GLU A 297 -0.64 9.22 -46.69
CA GLU A 297 -1.04 10.26 -47.65
C GLU A 297 -0.24 10.16 -48.96
N ALA A 298 1.08 9.97 -48.87
CA ALA A 298 1.94 9.82 -50.04
C ALA A 298 1.61 8.56 -50.87
N ASP A 299 1.17 7.48 -50.21
CA ASP A 299 0.80 6.22 -50.87
C ASP A 299 -0.66 6.23 -51.41
N GLY A 300 -1.36 7.36 -51.29
CA GLY A 300 -2.78 7.48 -51.67
C GLY A 300 -3.72 6.63 -50.81
N GLN A 301 -3.20 6.01 -49.76
CA GLN A 301 -3.92 5.26 -48.72
C GLN A 301 -4.26 6.12 -47.50
N GLY A 302 -3.98 7.42 -47.58
CA GLY A 302 -4.45 8.41 -46.63
C GLY A 302 -5.94 8.23 -46.43
N ALA A 303 -6.39 8.35 -45.18
CA ALA A 303 -7.83 8.42 -44.92
C ALA A 303 -8.42 9.49 -45.87
N PRO A 304 -9.61 9.27 -46.47
CA PRO A 304 -10.28 10.32 -47.22
C PRO A 304 -10.27 11.58 -46.36
N PRO A 305 -9.92 12.75 -46.91
CA PRO A 305 -9.60 13.94 -46.12
C PRO A 305 -10.69 14.13 -45.07
N GLY A 306 -10.28 13.92 -43.82
CA GLY A 306 -11.14 14.17 -42.68
C GLY A 306 -11.43 15.66 -42.59
N PRO A 307 -12.36 16.07 -41.74
CA PRO A 307 -12.55 17.49 -41.50
C PRO A 307 -11.23 18.11 -41.03
N ALA A 308 -10.81 19.17 -41.70
CA ALA A 308 -9.60 19.93 -41.39
C ALA A 308 -10.00 21.38 -41.08
N ILE A 309 -9.43 21.95 -40.03
CA ILE A 309 -9.86 23.24 -39.49
C ILE A 309 -8.62 24.12 -39.32
N ASP A 310 -8.49 25.16 -40.14
CA ASP A 310 -7.43 26.16 -39.98
C ASP A 310 -7.87 27.22 -38.97
N VAL A 311 -7.29 27.17 -37.78
CA VAL A 311 -7.49 28.12 -36.69
C VAL A 311 -6.45 29.22 -36.79
N LYS A 312 -6.88 30.42 -37.19
CA LYS A 312 -6.08 31.63 -37.12
C LYS A 312 -6.23 32.25 -35.74
N LEU A 313 -5.17 32.23 -34.95
CA LEU A 313 -5.18 32.64 -33.56
C LEU A 313 -4.31 33.88 -33.34
N ALA A 314 -4.87 34.87 -32.65
CA ALA A 314 -4.17 36.10 -32.28
C ALA A 314 -4.46 36.48 -30.82
N LEU A 315 -3.59 37.30 -30.24
CA LEU A 315 -3.80 37.89 -28.91
C LEU A 315 -4.56 39.22 -29.03
N GLY A 316 -5.49 39.48 -28.12
CA GLY A 316 -6.27 40.73 -28.09
C GLY A 316 -5.40 41.97 -27.84
N GLU A 317 -5.86 43.12 -28.34
CA GLU A 317 -5.15 44.38 -28.17
C GLU A 317 -5.04 44.78 -26.69
N GLY A 318 -3.85 45.18 -26.25
CA GLY A 318 -3.59 45.66 -24.89
C GLY A 318 -3.33 44.56 -23.85
N ILE A 319 -3.23 43.30 -24.27
CA ILE A 319 -2.88 42.17 -23.40
C ILE A 319 -1.37 41.90 -23.50
N GLU A 320 -0.65 42.06 -22.40
CA GLU A 320 0.77 41.72 -22.28
C GLU A 320 0.94 40.47 -21.42
N LEU A 321 1.57 39.44 -21.99
CA LEU A 321 1.77 38.13 -21.39
C LEU A 321 3.22 37.67 -21.57
N GLU A 322 3.66 36.77 -20.69
CA GLU A 322 4.98 36.13 -20.80
C GLU A 322 5.02 35.22 -22.04
N ALA A 323 6.12 35.30 -22.80
CA ALA A 323 6.21 34.71 -24.14
C ALA A 323 6.24 33.18 -24.15
N ASP A 324 6.68 32.56 -23.06
CA ASP A 324 6.78 31.10 -22.87
C ASP A 324 5.51 30.46 -22.28
N LEU A 325 4.48 31.25 -21.99
CA LEU A 325 3.20 30.72 -21.54
C LEU A 325 2.59 29.82 -22.61
N ARG A 326 2.07 28.67 -22.16
CA ARG A 326 1.47 27.66 -23.04
C ARG A 326 0.09 28.08 -23.51
N VAL A 327 -0.15 27.93 -24.81
CA VAL A 327 -1.42 28.14 -25.49
C VAL A 327 -1.97 26.80 -25.94
N PHE A 328 -3.06 26.36 -25.34
CA PHE A 328 -3.76 25.13 -25.69
C PHE A 328 -4.88 25.43 -26.67
N ILE A 329 -4.88 24.79 -27.84
CA ILE A 329 -5.95 24.89 -28.83
C ILE A 329 -6.62 23.52 -28.89
N ALA A 330 -7.93 23.48 -28.70
CA ALA A 330 -8.68 22.23 -28.64
C ALA A 330 -10.01 22.33 -29.41
N ALA A 331 -10.28 21.35 -30.25
CA ALA A 331 -11.59 21.09 -30.83
C ALA A 331 -12.35 20.10 -29.94
N ARG A 332 -13.57 20.46 -29.53
CA ARG A 332 -14.39 19.67 -28.60
C ARG A 332 -15.76 19.40 -29.20
N ASN A 333 -16.35 18.27 -28.81
CA ASN A 333 -17.72 17.93 -29.18
C ASN A 333 -18.69 18.88 -28.46
N ALA A 334 -19.56 19.56 -29.20
CA ALA A 334 -20.50 20.54 -28.64
C ALA A 334 -21.69 19.90 -27.90
N GLU A 335 -21.97 18.63 -28.15
CA GLU A 335 -23.10 17.88 -27.58
C GLU A 335 -22.70 17.02 -26.38
N ARG A 336 -21.39 16.79 -26.17
CA ARG A 336 -20.87 15.90 -25.13
C ARG A 336 -19.78 16.60 -24.31
N GLU A 337 -20.19 17.18 -23.19
CA GLU A 337 -19.28 17.77 -22.21
C GLU A 337 -18.44 16.71 -21.47
N GLY A 338 -17.26 17.11 -20.99
CA GLY A 338 -16.39 16.27 -20.15
C GLY A 338 -15.52 15.24 -20.90
N LEU A 339 -15.73 15.04 -22.20
CA LEU A 339 -14.87 14.18 -23.01
C LEU A 339 -13.52 14.85 -23.33
N PRO A 340 -12.45 14.05 -23.55
CA PRO A 340 -11.21 14.55 -24.13
C PRO A 340 -11.46 15.28 -25.46
N PRO A 341 -10.64 16.28 -25.82
CA PRO A 341 -10.72 16.94 -27.11
C PRO A 341 -10.66 15.96 -28.29
N LEU A 342 -11.43 16.25 -29.33
CA LEU A 342 -11.45 15.51 -30.59
C LEU A 342 -10.19 15.78 -31.43
N ALA A 343 -9.58 16.95 -31.25
CA ALA A 343 -8.29 17.34 -31.77
C ALA A 343 -7.70 18.39 -30.82
N ALA A 344 -6.40 18.35 -30.53
CA ALA A 344 -5.76 19.42 -29.78
C ALA A 344 -4.27 19.55 -30.10
N THR A 345 -3.77 20.77 -29.95
CA THR A 345 -2.37 21.12 -30.11
C THR A 345 -1.95 22.17 -29.07
N VAL A 346 -0.65 22.29 -28.83
CA VAL A 346 -0.07 23.19 -27.83
C VAL A 346 0.99 24.05 -28.49
N LEU A 347 0.94 25.35 -28.22
CA LEU A 347 1.88 26.36 -28.68
C LEU A 347 2.38 27.20 -27.49
N SER A 348 3.21 28.20 -27.78
CA SER A 348 3.60 29.25 -26.83
C SER A 348 3.02 30.61 -27.25
N VAL A 349 2.90 31.55 -26.30
CA VAL A 349 2.44 32.93 -26.61
C VAL A 349 3.36 33.61 -27.64
N SER A 350 4.65 33.28 -27.64
CA SER A 350 5.63 33.74 -28.64
C SER A 350 5.29 33.36 -30.09
N ASP A 351 4.46 32.34 -30.29
CA ASP A 351 4.10 31.87 -31.62
C ASP A 351 2.97 32.72 -32.23
N LEU A 352 2.24 33.51 -31.42
CA LEU A 352 1.11 34.30 -31.87
C LEU A 352 1.55 35.62 -32.56
N PRO A 353 0.86 36.06 -33.63
CA PRO A 353 -0.28 35.42 -34.30
C PRO A 353 0.13 34.27 -35.23
N VAL A 354 -0.68 33.21 -35.28
CA VAL A 354 -0.39 31.99 -36.05
C VAL A 354 -1.63 31.41 -36.70
N THR A 355 -1.44 30.61 -37.76
CA THR A 355 -2.49 29.73 -38.31
C THR A 355 -2.10 28.29 -38.04
N VAL A 356 -2.94 27.53 -37.33
CA VAL A 356 -2.73 26.10 -37.09
C VAL A 356 -3.86 25.31 -37.71
N ARG A 357 -3.51 24.24 -38.42
CA ARG A 357 -4.47 23.25 -38.89
C ARG A 357 -4.70 22.21 -37.80
N LEU A 358 -5.97 21.99 -37.46
CA LEU A 358 -6.43 20.85 -36.68
C LEU A 358 -7.11 19.86 -37.60
N ASP A 359 -6.71 18.59 -37.53
CA ASP A 359 -7.41 17.51 -38.25
C ASP A 359 -7.54 16.24 -37.37
N ASN A 360 -7.95 15.13 -37.98
CA ASN A 360 -8.12 13.86 -37.26
C ASN A 360 -6.81 13.28 -36.70
N SER A 361 -5.64 13.76 -37.15
CA SER A 361 -4.34 13.36 -36.61
C SER A 361 -4.13 13.84 -35.19
N ASP A 362 -4.63 15.03 -34.87
CA ASP A 362 -4.46 15.71 -33.58
C ASP A 362 -5.36 15.16 -32.46
N ALA A 363 -6.03 14.04 -32.69
CA ALA A 363 -6.96 13.44 -31.74
C ALA A 363 -6.27 13.04 -30.43
N VAL A 364 -6.86 13.47 -29.30
CA VAL A 364 -6.32 13.22 -27.96
C VAL A 364 -6.89 11.94 -27.33
N GLY A 365 -8.11 11.55 -27.70
CA GLY A 365 -8.79 10.35 -27.20
C GLY A 365 -9.10 9.34 -28.32
N GLY A 366 -10.01 8.40 -28.04
CA GLY A 366 -10.48 7.43 -29.03
C GLY A 366 -11.42 8.03 -30.11
N PHE A 367 -11.82 9.29 -29.96
CA PHE A 367 -12.70 10.03 -30.85
C PHE A 367 -11.92 11.15 -31.56
N ASN A 368 -12.30 11.47 -32.79
CA ASN A 368 -11.65 12.49 -33.64
C ASN A 368 -12.68 13.47 -34.23
N LEU A 369 -12.26 14.45 -35.03
CA LEU A 369 -13.17 15.46 -35.60
C LEU A 369 -14.31 14.84 -36.43
N ALA A 370 -14.04 13.74 -37.15
CA ALA A 370 -15.06 13.04 -37.93
C ALA A 370 -16.11 12.30 -37.09
N SER A 371 -15.88 12.15 -35.78
CA SER A 371 -16.81 11.46 -34.87
C SER A 371 -17.89 12.37 -34.26
N ALA A 372 -17.91 13.65 -34.62
CA ALA A 372 -18.86 14.62 -34.08
C ALA A 372 -19.54 15.42 -35.20
N ASP A 373 -20.86 15.57 -35.10
CA ASP A 373 -21.65 16.37 -36.03
C ASP A 373 -21.46 17.87 -35.78
N THR A 374 -21.32 18.26 -34.51
CA THR A 374 -21.17 19.65 -34.06
C THR A 374 -19.98 19.79 -33.11
N ILE A 375 -19.12 20.76 -33.37
CA ILE A 375 -17.92 21.03 -32.56
C ILE A 375 -17.80 22.52 -32.26
N TYR A 376 -16.92 22.85 -31.29
CA TYR A 376 -16.42 24.20 -31.08
C TYR A 376 -14.90 24.15 -30.86
N ILE A 377 -14.22 25.26 -31.18
CA ILE A 377 -12.79 25.45 -30.90
C ILE A 377 -12.65 26.32 -29.66
N SER A 378 -11.78 25.91 -28.75
CA SER A 378 -11.36 26.72 -27.61
C SER A 378 -9.85 26.93 -27.64
N ALA A 379 -9.40 28.15 -27.41
CA ALA A 379 -7.99 28.45 -27.14
C ALA A 379 -7.82 29.00 -25.72
N LEU A 380 -6.83 28.50 -25.00
CA LEU A 380 -6.55 28.84 -23.59
C LEU A 380 -5.06 29.14 -23.41
N ILE A 381 -4.73 30.33 -22.90
CA ILE A 381 -3.39 30.63 -22.39
C ILE A 381 -3.38 30.32 -20.90
N SER A 382 -2.52 29.37 -20.48
CA SER A 382 -2.50 28.91 -19.08
C SER A 382 -1.23 29.33 -18.34
N TYR A 383 -1.41 30.01 -17.20
CA TYR A 383 -0.32 30.35 -16.27
C TYR A 383 0.21 29.13 -15.51
N THR A 384 -0.64 28.12 -15.29
CA THR A 384 -0.24 26.87 -14.64
C THR A 384 0.31 25.85 -15.64
N GLY A 385 0.17 26.13 -16.93
CA GLY A 385 0.48 25.20 -18.01
C GLY A 385 -0.45 23.98 -18.05
N SER A 386 -1.66 24.09 -17.50
CA SER A 386 -2.68 23.04 -17.61
C SER A 386 -3.64 23.36 -18.76
N ALA A 387 -4.13 22.32 -19.45
CA ALA A 387 -5.20 22.47 -20.43
C ALA A 387 -6.58 22.72 -19.79
N ASN A 388 -6.68 22.64 -18.47
CA ASN A 388 -7.90 22.96 -17.73
C ASN A 388 -7.90 24.44 -17.33
N PRO A 389 -8.91 25.23 -17.75
CA PRO A 389 -8.96 26.65 -17.45
C PRO A 389 -8.92 26.95 -15.94
N GLN A 390 -8.06 27.88 -15.52
CA GLN A 390 -7.95 28.36 -14.14
C GLN A 390 -8.32 29.85 -14.04
N SER A 391 -8.62 30.32 -12.82
CA SER A 391 -8.80 31.75 -12.55
C SER A 391 -7.53 32.51 -12.93
N GLY A 392 -7.70 33.59 -13.70
CA GLY A 392 -6.63 34.43 -14.21
C GLY A 392 -6.11 34.07 -15.60
N ASP A 393 -6.38 32.86 -16.11
CA ASP A 393 -6.03 32.44 -17.48
C ASP A 393 -6.82 33.27 -18.52
N TYR A 394 -6.33 33.31 -19.77
CA TYR A 394 -7.02 33.95 -20.88
C TYR A 394 -7.58 32.92 -21.85
N ARG A 395 -8.81 33.12 -22.34
CA ARG A 395 -9.50 32.16 -23.18
C ARG A 395 -10.30 32.83 -24.30
N VAL A 396 -10.55 32.08 -25.36
CA VAL A 396 -11.61 32.35 -26.34
C VAL A 396 -12.25 31.04 -26.77
N ILE A 397 -13.56 31.07 -27.05
CA ILE A 397 -14.34 29.93 -27.51
C ILE A 397 -15.09 30.37 -28.78
N SER A 398 -15.03 29.57 -29.84
CA SER A 398 -15.78 29.81 -31.08
C SER A 398 -17.27 29.53 -30.89
N GLU A 399 -18.09 30.00 -31.83
CA GLU A 399 -19.43 29.45 -31.99
C GLU A 399 -19.37 27.97 -32.39
N ASN A 400 -20.47 27.25 -32.14
CA ASN A 400 -20.62 25.86 -32.57
C ASN A 400 -20.80 25.81 -34.08
N PHE A 401 -20.09 24.89 -34.74
CA PHE A 401 -20.21 24.66 -36.18
C PHE A 401 -20.08 23.18 -36.52
N SER A 402 -20.58 22.81 -37.69
CA SER A 402 -20.40 21.46 -38.22
C SER A 402 -19.20 21.44 -39.16
N PRO A 403 -18.21 20.56 -38.93
CA PRO A 403 -17.02 20.52 -39.76
C PRO A 403 -17.27 19.83 -41.12
N ASN A 404 -18.44 19.19 -41.31
CA ASN A 404 -19.04 18.73 -42.60
C ASN A 404 -18.10 18.02 -43.61
N GLY A 405 -16.97 17.46 -43.15
CA GLY A 405 -15.96 16.84 -44.02
C GLY A 405 -15.28 17.80 -45.01
N GLN A 406 -15.36 19.12 -44.78
CA GLN A 406 -14.71 20.13 -45.62
C GLN A 406 -13.68 20.92 -44.80
N HIS A 407 -12.81 21.63 -45.52
CA HIS A 407 -11.84 22.54 -44.92
C HIS A 407 -12.55 23.77 -44.34
N ALA A 408 -12.51 23.94 -43.02
CA ALA A 408 -13.04 25.11 -42.33
C ALA A 408 -11.90 26.05 -41.92
N SER A 409 -12.15 27.36 -41.86
CA SER A 409 -11.19 28.32 -41.30
C SER A 409 -11.89 29.22 -40.29
N ILE A 410 -11.29 29.38 -39.12
CA ILE A 410 -11.85 30.11 -37.99
C ILE A 410 -10.82 31.09 -37.48
N GLU A 411 -11.25 32.33 -37.26
CA GLU A 411 -10.45 33.38 -36.65
C GLU A 411 -10.85 33.52 -35.18
N LEU A 412 -9.86 33.45 -34.29
CA LEU A 412 -10.02 33.58 -32.86
C LEU A 412 -9.04 34.60 -32.31
N VAL A 413 -9.56 35.49 -31.46
CA VAL A 413 -8.76 36.48 -30.72
C VAL A 413 -8.91 36.18 -29.24
N ILE A 414 -7.80 35.95 -28.55
CA ILE A 414 -7.81 35.65 -27.12
C ILE A 414 -7.89 36.98 -26.34
N ASP A 415 -9.03 37.25 -25.70
CA ASP A 415 -9.28 38.51 -24.98
C ASP A 415 -10.00 38.36 -23.63
N GLU A 416 -10.69 37.25 -23.38
CA GLU A 416 -11.44 37.03 -22.14
C GLU A 416 -10.52 36.50 -21.02
N ARG A 417 -10.40 37.25 -19.92
CA ARG A 417 -9.74 36.78 -18.69
C ARG A 417 -10.73 36.03 -17.80
N ILE A 418 -10.38 34.82 -17.40
CA ILE A 418 -11.20 33.98 -16.54
C ILE A 418 -11.18 34.56 -15.11
N PRO A 419 -12.36 34.76 -14.48
CA PRO A 419 -12.49 35.45 -13.20
C PRO A 419 -11.90 34.71 -12.00
#